data_AF-A0A6N6N6S8-F1
#
_entry.id   AF-A0A6N6N6S8-F1
#
_cell.length_a   1.000
_cell.length_b   1.000
_cell.length_c   1.000
_cell.angle_alpha   90.00
_cell.angle_beta   90.00
_cell.angle_gamma   90.00
#
_symmetry.space_group_name_H-M   'P 1'
#
loop_
_entity.id
_entity.type
_entity.pdbx_description
1 polymer ?
#
loop_
_entity_poly.entity_id
_entity_poly.type
_entity_poly.pdbx_seq_one_letter_code
_entity_poly.pdbx_strand_id
1 'polypeptide(L)'
;MANMDYPGPCPSCTGIDGCPNDAGKQEAVKHYCKGLEMELNAWKARLYDVLTNEKAGEMGDTLIQLKSTMKELEAVAAKLEEACPASMSKEEQVIGKGLEDLRVHYSKAMEVIAPGWFGG
;
A
#
# COMPACT_ATOMS: atom_id res chain seq x y z
N MET A 1 3.94 -2.67 19.30
CA MET A 1 3.23 -1.38 19.42
C MET A 1 3.78 -0.44 18.37
N ALA A 2 3.07 -0.29 17.25
CA ALA A 2 3.25 0.81 16.32
C ALA A 2 1.98 1.65 16.43
N ASN A 3 2.13 2.91 16.81
CA ASN A 3 1.05 3.87 16.80
C ASN A 3 0.64 4.09 15.35
N MET A 4 -0.34 3.30 14.91
CA MET A 4 -1.11 3.49 13.70
C MET A 4 -2.04 4.68 13.93
N ASP A 5 -1.49 5.88 14.08
CA ASP A 5 -2.24 7.13 13.94
C ASP A 5 -2.52 7.34 12.45
N TYR A 6 -3.33 6.43 11.90
CA TYR A 6 -4.22 6.74 10.81
C TYR A 6 -5.17 7.78 11.40
N PRO A 7 -5.15 9.06 10.96
CA PRO A 7 -6.24 9.95 11.30
C PRO A 7 -7.47 9.29 10.70
N GLY A 8 -8.27 8.66 11.56
CA GLY A 8 -9.52 8.01 11.21
C GLY A 8 -10.31 8.90 10.26
N PRO A 9 -11.15 8.29 9.40
CA PRO A 9 -12.02 9.10 8.55
C PRO A 9 -12.73 10.08 9.48
N CYS A 10 -12.91 11.33 9.02
CA CYS A 10 -13.49 12.43 9.80
C CYS A 10 -14.53 11.90 10.80
N PRO A 11 -14.58 12.33 12.07
CA PRO A 11 -15.45 11.74 13.10
C PRO A 11 -16.96 11.63 12.74
N SER A 12 -17.38 12.24 11.63
CA SER A 12 -18.72 12.18 11.03
C SER A 12 -18.85 11.39 9.71
N CYS A 13 -17.78 10.88 9.10
CA CYS A 13 -17.81 10.15 7.84
C CYS A 13 -17.35 8.70 8.06
N THR A 14 -18.24 7.73 7.96
CA THR A 14 -17.95 6.28 8.00
C THR A 14 -17.25 5.77 6.72
N GLY A 15 -16.36 6.57 6.15
CA GLY A 15 -15.74 6.38 4.83
C GLY A 15 -15.97 7.59 3.92
N ILE A 16 -15.20 7.69 2.83
CA ILE A 16 -15.35 8.76 1.81
C ILE A 16 -16.80 8.84 1.31
N ASP A 17 -17.44 7.68 1.14
CA ASP A 17 -18.83 7.56 0.71
C ASP A 17 -19.84 8.10 1.74
N GLY A 18 -19.45 8.23 3.01
CA GLY A 18 -20.29 8.70 4.12
C GLY A 18 -20.28 10.21 4.36
N CYS A 19 -19.48 10.99 3.62
CA CYS A 19 -19.42 12.43 3.84
C CYS A 19 -20.64 13.17 3.26
N PRO A 20 -21.24 14.11 4.03
CA PRO A 20 -22.52 14.75 3.69
C PRO A 20 -22.42 15.86 2.62
N ASN A 21 -21.21 16.33 2.30
CA ASN A 21 -20.97 17.40 1.32
C ASN A 21 -19.82 17.06 0.36
N ASP A 22 -19.88 17.59 -0.86
CA ASP A 22 -18.88 17.29 -1.90
C ASP A 22 -17.48 17.81 -1.56
N ALA A 23 -17.40 18.92 -0.82
CA ALA A 23 -16.12 19.47 -0.33
C ALA A 23 -15.44 18.52 0.67
N GLY A 24 -16.19 17.94 1.60
CA GLY A 24 -15.66 16.97 2.57
C GLY A 24 -15.26 15.64 1.92
N LYS A 25 -15.98 15.20 0.88
CA LYS A 25 -15.58 14.03 0.07
C LYS A 25 -14.24 14.27 -0.62
N GLN A 26 -14.06 15.43 -1.25
CA GLN A 26 -12.80 15.76 -1.92
C GLN A 26 -11.62 15.85 -0.95
N GLU A 27 -11.83 16.41 0.24
CA GLU A 27 -10.80 16.47 1.28
C GLU A 27 -10.45 15.06 1.80
N ALA A 28 -11.45 14.21 2.04
CA ALA A 28 -11.23 12.82 2.46
C ALA A 28 -10.47 12.00 1.40
N VAL A 29 -10.81 12.14 0.10
CA VAL A 29 -10.07 11.51 -1.01
C VAL A 29 -8.63 11.98 -1.05
N LYS A 30 -8.37 13.29 -0.87
CA LYS A 30 -7.01 13.83 -0.83
C LYS A 30 -6.19 13.27 0.32
N HIS A 31 -6.78 13.17 1.51
CA HIS A 31 -6.13 12.57 2.66
C HIS A 31 -5.81 11.09 2.44
N TYR A 32 -6.74 10.35 1.84
CA TYR A 32 -6.52 8.95 1.48
C TYR A 32 -5.35 8.81 0.48
N CYS A 33 -5.35 9.57 -0.60
CA CYS A 33 -4.29 9.51 -1.62
C CYS A 33 -2.92 9.82 -1.00
N LYS A 34 -2.84 10.82 -0.12
CA LYS A 34 -1.61 11.15 0.61
C LYS A 34 -1.18 10.04 1.57
N GLY A 35 -2.12 9.40 2.26
CA GLY A 35 -1.85 8.25 3.12
C GLY A 35 -1.27 7.08 2.33
N LEU A 36 -1.88 6.77 1.19
CA LEU A 36 -1.43 5.73 0.27
C LEU A 36 -0.02 6.02 -0.25
N GLU A 37 0.27 7.26 -0.65
CA GLU A 37 1.61 7.66 -1.12
C GLU A 37 2.69 7.40 -0.05
N MET A 38 2.43 7.78 1.20
CA MET A 38 3.34 7.52 2.31
C MET A 38 3.56 6.02 2.55
N GLU A 39 2.49 5.22 2.50
CA GLU A 39 2.57 3.77 2.66
C GLU A 39 3.39 3.12 1.53
N LEU A 40 3.13 3.50 0.28
CA LEU A 40 3.90 3.00 -0.87
C LEU A 40 5.37 3.38 -0.79
N ASN A 41 5.69 4.59 -0.31
CA ASN A 41 7.09 5.00 -0.10
C ASN A 41 7.76 4.17 1.01
N ALA A 42 7.05 3.86 2.10
CA ALA A 42 7.56 2.97 3.14
C ALA A 42 7.82 1.56 2.60
N TRP A 43 6.94 1.04 1.73
CA TRP A 43 7.13 -0.23 1.05
C TRP A 43 8.33 -0.23 0.10
N LYS A 44 8.51 0.82 -0.70
CA LYS A 44 9.69 0.97 -1.56
C LYS A 44 10.99 0.87 -0.78
N ALA A 45 11.07 1.53 0.38
CA ALA A 45 12.24 1.45 1.24
C ALA A 45 12.51 0.01 1.69
N ARG A 46 11.49 -0.71 2.16
CA ARG A 46 11.62 -2.13 2.56
C ARG A 46 12.02 -3.03 1.39
N LEU A 47 11.46 -2.80 0.20
CA LEU A 47 11.78 -3.56 -1.00
C LEU A 47 13.18 -3.27 -1.50
N TYR A 48 13.71 -2.07 -1.28
CA TYR A 48 15.10 -1.74 -1.63
C TYR A 48 16.09 -2.65 -0.88
N ASP A 49 15.85 -2.89 0.41
CA ASP A 49 16.67 -3.81 1.21
C ASP A 49 16.61 -5.24 0.65
N VAL A 50 15.44 -5.69 0.21
CA VAL A 50 15.26 -7.00 -0.45
C VAL A 50 16.00 -7.06 -1.79
N LEU A 51 15.88 -6.01 -2.61
CA LEU A 51 16.42 -5.96 -3.97
C LEU A 51 17.94 -5.88 -4.01
N THR A 52 18.53 -5.23 -3.01
CA THR A 52 19.99 -5.06 -2.89
C THR A 52 20.65 -6.20 -2.12
N ASN A 53 19.85 -7.11 -1.56
CA ASN A 53 20.37 -8.25 -0.82
C ASN A 53 21.17 -9.20 -1.72
N GLU A 54 22.27 -9.74 -1.22
CA GLU A 54 23.13 -10.69 -1.93
C GLU A 54 22.37 -11.96 -2.38
N LYS A 55 21.34 -12.36 -1.62
CA LYS A 55 20.49 -13.52 -1.94
C LYS A 55 19.31 -13.19 -2.86
N ALA A 56 19.21 -11.97 -3.39
CA ALA A 56 18.11 -11.57 -4.28
C ALA A 56 17.97 -12.51 -5.49
N GLY A 57 19.09 -13.03 -6.00
CA GLY A 57 19.09 -14.02 -7.09
C GLY A 57 18.47 -15.37 -6.74
N GLU A 58 18.39 -15.71 -5.45
CA GLU A 58 17.81 -16.97 -4.95
C GLU A 58 16.28 -16.92 -4.81
N MET A 59 15.70 -15.72 -4.86
CA MET A 59 14.26 -15.50 -4.64
C MET A 59 13.39 -15.80 -5.86
N GLY A 60 14.00 -15.97 -7.04
CA GLY A 60 13.33 -16.32 -8.29
C GLY A 60 12.08 -15.48 -8.57
N ASP A 61 10.96 -16.17 -8.76
CA ASP A 61 9.66 -15.56 -9.10
C ASP A 61 9.12 -14.62 -8.01
N THR A 62 9.50 -14.81 -6.74
CA THR A 62 9.06 -13.94 -5.64
C THR A 62 9.49 -12.50 -5.87
N LEU A 63 10.70 -12.29 -6.39
CA LEU A 63 11.22 -10.96 -6.66
C LEU A 63 10.48 -10.30 -7.83
N ILE A 64 10.08 -11.08 -8.83
CA ILE A 64 9.28 -10.61 -9.96
C ILE A 64 7.89 -10.19 -9.49
N GLN A 65 7.26 -11.02 -8.63
CA GLN A 65 5.94 -10.73 -8.05
C GLN A 65 5.98 -9.45 -7.21
N LEU A 66 6.96 -9.29 -6.31
CA LEU A 66 7.16 -8.07 -5.53
C LEU A 66 7.23 -6.81 -6.41
N LYS A 67 8.04 -6.86 -7.47
CA LYS A 67 8.18 -5.74 -8.41
C LYS A 67 6.88 -5.46 -9.16
N SER A 68 6.17 -6.49 -9.62
CA SER A 68 4.92 -6.35 -10.36
C SER A 68 3.83 -5.73 -9.48
N THR A 69 3.62 -6.30 -8.29
CA THR A 69 2.61 -5.82 -7.34
C THR A 69 2.89 -4.37 -6.93
N MET A 70 4.15 -4.02 -6.66
CA MET A 70 4.52 -2.63 -6.36
C MET A 70 4.19 -1.68 -7.52
N LYS A 71 4.52 -2.05 -8.75
CA LYS A 71 4.24 -1.24 -9.95
C LYS A 71 2.74 -1.09 -10.21
N GLU A 72 1.96 -2.13 -9.96
CA GLU A 72 0.50 -2.10 -10.07
C GLU A 72 -0.11 -1.14 -9.03
N LEU A 73 0.35 -1.21 -7.78
CA LEU A 73 -0.08 -0.30 -6.71
C LEU A 73 0.27 1.16 -7.04
N GLU A 74 1.48 1.43 -7.56
CA GLU A 74 1.87 2.77 -8.00
C GLU A 74 0.98 3.28 -9.14
N ALA A 75 0.64 2.40 -10.11
CA ALA A 75 -0.23 2.79 -11.22
C ALA A 75 -1.65 3.10 -10.75
N VAL A 76 -2.15 2.39 -9.73
CA VAL A 76 -3.45 2.69 -9.11
C VAL A 76 -3.38 4.01 -8.33
N ALA A 77 -2.32 4.23 -7.55
CA ALA A 77 -2.12 5.47 -6.81
C ALA A 77 -2.02 6.69 -7.73
N ALA A 78 -1.25 6.60 -8.83
CA ALA A 78 -1.16 7.68 -9.82
C ALA A 78 -2.52 7.99 -10.47
N LYS A 79 -3.30 6.95 -10.81
CA LYS A 79 -4.66 7.14 -11.33
C LYS A 79 -5.60 7.80 -10.31
N LEU A 80 -5.46 7.48 -9.03
CA LEU A 80 -6.24 8.09 -7.97
C LEU A 80 -5.86 9.55 -7.74
N GLU A 81 -4.57 9.87 -7.83
CA GLU A 81 -4.09 11.26 -7.74
C GLU A 81 -4.62 12.10 -8.91
N GLU A 82 -4.60 11.56 -10.13
CA GLU A 82 -5.12 12.25 -11.33
C GLU A 82 -6.65 12.38 -11.34
N ALA A 83 -7.38 11.32 -10.97
CA ALA A 83 -8.83 11.24 -11.16
C ALA A 83 -9.65 11.62 -9.91
N CYS A 84 -9.07 11.52 -8.70
CA CYS A 84 -9.71 11.76 -7.39
C CYS A 84 -11.22 11.42 -7.38
N PRO A 85 -11.60 10.14 -7.61
CA PRO A 85 -12.98 9.76 -7.86
C PRO A 85 -13.88 10.02 -6.64
N ALA A 86 -15.14 10.36 -6.89
CA ALA A 86 -16.13 10.66 -5.86
C ALA A 86 -16.54 9.44 -5.00
N SER A 87 -16.14 8.23 -5.41
CA SER A 87 -16.27 6.97 -4.67
C SER A 87 -14.99 6.17 -4.84
N MET A 88 -14.51 5.55 -3.76
CA MET A 88 -13.23 4.85 -3.70
C MET A 88 -13.36 3.35 -3.44
N SER A 89 -14.57 2.84 -3.27
CA SER A 89 -14.77 1.50 -2.70
C SER A 89 -14.22 0.37 -3.59
N LYS A 90 -14.11 0.57 -4.91
CA LYS A 90 -13.48 -0.42 -5.82
C LYS A 90 -11.96 -0.32 -5.78
N GLU A 91 -11.45 0.90 -5.80
CA GLU A 91 -10.03 1.20 -5.76
C GLU A 91 -9.41 0.78 -4.43
N GLU A 92 -10.13 0.98 -3.31
CA GLU A 92 -9.76 0.49 -1.98
C GLU A 92 -9.65 -1.03 -1.93
N GLN A 93 -10.54 -1.77 -2.58
CA GLN A 93 -10.44 -3.23 -2.65
C GLN A 93 -9.20 -3.68 -3.43
N VAL A 94 -8.93 -3.02 -4.56
CA VAL A 94 -7.74 -3.31 -5.39
C VAL A 94 -6.46 -3.00 -4.62
N ILE A 95 -6.41 -1.85 -3.96
CA ILE A 95 -5.27 -1.44 -3.12
C ILE A 95 -5.09 -2.39 -1.95
N GLY A 96 -6.16 -2.69 -1.22
CA GLY A 96 -6.11 -3.59 -0.06
C GLY A 96 -5.58 -4.97 -0.44
N LYS A 97 -6.07 -5.54 -1.54
CA LYS A 97 -5.56 -6.81 -2.07
C LYS A 97 -4.09 -6.70 -2.50
N GLY A 98 -3.71 -5.64 -3.21
CA GLY A 98 -2.34 -5.44 -3.64
C GLY A 98 -1.36 -5.32 -2.47
N LEU A 99 -1.74 -4.62 -1.39
CA LEU A 99 -0.95 -4.50 -0.16
C LEU A 99 -0.83 -5.84 0.59
N GLU A 100 -1.90 -6.63 0.60
CA GLU A 100 -1.88 -7.99 1.16
C GLU A 100 -0.93 -8.90 0.35
N ASP A 101 -1.06 -8.92 -0.97
CA ASP A 101 -0.19 -9.69 -1.87
C ASP A 101 1.27 -9.25 -1.68
N LEU A 102 1.53 -7.93 -1.60
CA LEU A 102 2.86 -7.39 -1.35
C LEU A 102 3.45 -7.89 -0.02
N ARG A 103 2.64 -7.91 1.05
CA ARG A 103 3.05 -8.44 2.35
C ARG A 103 3.36 -9.93 2.29
N VAL A 104 2.56 -10.73 1.58
CA VAL A 104 2.79 -12.16 1.41
C VAL A 104 4.11 -12.41 0.67
N HIS A 105 4.34 -11.75 -0.45
CA HIS A 105 5.57 -11.91 -1.22
C HIS A 105 6.79 -11.38 -0.47
N TYR A 106 6.65 -10.28 0.27
CA TYR A 106 7.70 -9.75 1.13
C TYR A 106 8.09 -10.73 2.24
N SER A 107 7.12 -11.35 2.93
CA SER A 107 7.39 -12.36 3.95
C SER A 107 8.16 -13.55 3.37
N LYS A 108 7.78 -14.03 2.18
CA LYS A 108 8.53 -15.09 1.46
C LYS A 108 9.96 -14.67 1.12
N ALA A 109 10.17 -13.42 0.71
CA ALA A 109 11.53 -12.91 0.47
C ALA A 109 12.35 -12.87 1.77
N MET A 110 11.73 -12.47 2.89
CA MET A 110 12.39 -12.45 4.19
C MET A 110 12.78 -13.83 4.71
N GLU A 111 12.02 -14.89 4.37
CA GLU A 111 12.40 -16.28 4.69
C GLU A 111 13.74 -16.68 4.05
N VAL A 112 14.07 -16.13 2.88
CA VAL A 112 15.34 -16.36 2.17
C VAL A 112 16.46 -15.48 2.75
N ILE A 113 16.18 -14.18 2.93
CA ILE A 113 17.17 -13.22 3.44
C ILE A 113 17.60 -13.57 4.86
N ALA A 114 16.62 -13.74 5.75
CA ALA A 114 16.77 -13.94 7.18
C ALA A 114 15.94 -15.15 7.64
N PRO A 115 16.45 -16.39 7.45
CA PRO A 115 15.76 -17.60 7.87
C PRO A 115 15.46 -17.55 9.38
N GLY A 116 14.17 -17.59 9.75
CA GLY A 116 13.71 -17.48 11.14
C GLY A 116 13.15 -16.11 11.54
N TRP A 117 13.15 -15.12 10.65
CA TRP A 117 12.44 -13.85 10.84
C TRP A 117 10.96 -14.00 10.43
N PHE A 118 10.09 -14.31 11.40
CA PHE A 118 8.65 -14.49 11.17
C PHE A 118 7.80 -13.22 11.28
N GLY A 119 8.42 -12.04 11.11
CA GLY A 119 7.75 -10.74 11.22
C GLY A 119 7.49 -10.33 12.67
N GLY A 120 7.96 -9.13 13.03
CA GLY A 120 7.61 -8.47 14.30
C GLY A 120 6.29 -7.72 14.22
#